data_AF-A0A5E7YTB4-F1
#
_entry.id   AF-A0A5E7YTB4-F1
#
_cell.length_a   1.000
_cell.length_b   1.000
_cell.length_c   1.000
_cell.angle_alpha   90.00
_cell.angle_beta   90.00
_cell.angle_gamma   90.00
#
_symmetry.space_group_name_H-M   'P 1'
#
loop_
_entity.id
_entity.type
_entity.pdbx_description
1 polymer ?
#
loop_
_entity_poly.entity_id
_entity_poly.type
_entity_poly.pdbx_seq_one_letter_code
_entity_poly.pdbx_strand_id
1 'polypeptide(L)'
;MSGVTDLQDRTVLVRCDLGKGLDADFAAGLRNLAVRGARVAVIAGYDDPGGDVNPTLSLRHLVEPLEQLTGLPVHFVGDCVGPVAESGLAATPDGAIALLENLRFHPEAQRRSRTFAIRLSALGDYFAVPGGMPESASVWIRELAKLLPEPTPTFAPSA
;
A
#
# COMPACT_ATOMS: atom_id res chain seq x y z
N MET A 1 -12.43 -24.68 -8.03
CA MET A 1 -12.34 -23.38 -8.74
C MET A 1 -10.87 -23.06 -8.84
N SER A 2 -10.25 -23.22 -10.01
CA SER A 2 -8.86 -22.82 -10.22
C SER A 2 -8.80 -21.30 -10.07
N GLY A 3 -8.28 -20.81 -8.94
CA GLY A 3 -8.09 -19.38 -8.73
C GLY A 3 -7.18 -18.83 -9.82
N VAL A 4 -7.57 -17.72 -10.43
CA VAL A 4 -6.70 -17.02 -11.38
C VAL A 4 -5.55 -16.42 -10.57
N THR A 5 -4.33 -16.94 -10.73
CA THR A 5 -3.11 -16.46 -10.04
C THR A 5 -2.26 -15.60 -10.99
N ASP A 6 -2.89 -14.63 -11.64
CA ASP A 6 -2.25 -13.79 -12.66
C ASP A 6 -1.31 -12.72 -12.06
N LEU A 7 -1.35 -12.53 -10.74
CA LEU A 7 -0.46 -11.63 -9.99
C LEU A 7 0.54 -12.39 -9.10
N GLN A 8 0.73 -13.70 -9.32
CA GLN A 8 1.74 -14.48 -8.60
C GLN A 8 3.13 -13.83 -8.71
N ASP A 9 3.89 -13.82 -7.61
CA ASP A 9 5.20 -13.18 -7.48
C ASP A 9 5.20 -11.65 -7.69
N ARG A 10 4.04 -11.01 -7.93
CA ARG A 10 3.93 -9.57 -8.17
C ARG A 10 3.59 -8.81 -6.90
N THR A 11 4.21 -7.66 -6.72
CA THR A 11 3.87 -6.74 -5.63
C THR A 11 3.00 -5.61 -6.14
N VAL A 12 1.84 -5.43 -5.50
CA VAL A 12 0.90 -4.34 -5.82
C VAL A 12 0.92 -3.34 -4.67
N LEU A 13 1.41 -2.13 -4.94
CA LEU A 13 1.32 -1.02 -4.01
C LEU A 13 -0.12 -0.48 -4.04
N VAL A 14 -0.80 -0.46 -2.89
CA VAL A 14 -2.18 0.03 -2.77
C VAL A 14 -2.20 1.25 -1.86
N ARG A 15 -2.59 2.40 -2.41
CA ARG A 15 -2.76 3.62 -1.60
C ARG A 15 -4.00 3.49 -0.71
N CYS A 16 -3.83 3.70 0.59
CA CYS A 16 -4.94 3.83 1.52
C CYS A 16 -5.21 5.30 1.85
N ASP A 17 -6.49 5.69 1.81
CA ASP A 17 -6.96 6.99 2.29
C ASP A 17 -7.52 6.86 3.71
N LEU A 18 -6.68 7.06 4.73
CA LEU A 18 -7.14 6.94 6.11
C LEU A 18 -8.22 7.97 6.48
N GLY A 19 -8.34 9.08 5.74
CA GLY A 19 -9.44 10.03 5.92
C GLY A 19 -10.80 9.51 5.46
N LYS A 20 -10.82 8.48 4.60
CA LYS A 20 -12.03 7.75 4.20
C LYS A 20 -12.28 6.49 5.05
N GLY A 21 -11.29 6.10 5.85
CA GLY A 21 -11.35 4.90 6.69
C GLY A 21 -11.00 3.60 5.94
N LEU A 22 -11.10 2.49 6.66
CA LEU A 22 -10.93 1.13 6.14
C LEU A 22 -12.31 0.49 6.00
N ASP A 23 -12.98 0.72 4.87
CA ASP A 23 -14.32 0.18 4.62
C ASP A 23 -14.28 -1.24 4.01
N ALA A 24 -15.47 -1.84 3.89
CA ALA A 24 -15.63 -3.19 3.37
C ALA A 24 -15.18 -3.31 1.90
N ASP A 25 -15.34 -2.25 1.12
CA ASP A 25 -14.97 -2.21 -0.31
C ASP A 25 -13.44 -2.18 -0.47
N PHE A 26 -12.74 -1.38 0.34
CA PHE A 26 -11.29 -1.36 0.41
C PHE A 26 -10.76 -2.74 0.81
N ALA A 27 -11.31 -3.35 1.85
CA ALA A 27 -10.91 -4.69 2.29
C ALA A 27 -11.19 -5.77 1.22
N ALA A 28 -12.31 -5.68 0.50
CA ALA A 28 -12.64 -6.57 -0.59
C ALA A 28 -11.65 -6.42 -1.77
N GLY A 29 -11.24 -5.19 -2.10
CA GLY A 29 -10.22 -4.93 -3.11
C GLY A 29 -8.85 -5.51 -2.75
N LEU A 30 -8.42 -5.36 -1.48
CA LEU A 30 -7.18 -6.00 -0.99
C LEU A 30 -7.26 -7.53 -1.10
N ARG A 31 -8.37 -8.13 -0.65
CA ARG A 31 -8.60 -9.57 -0.79
C ARG A 31 -8.56 -10.04 -2.24
N ASN A 32 -9.16 -9.28 -3.16
CA ASN A 32 -9.20 -9.64 -4.57
C ASN A 32 -7.79 -9.76 -5.16
N LEU A 33 -6.92 -8.79 -4.87
CA LEU A 33 -5.52 -8.81 -5.31
C LEU A 33 -4.75 -9.98 -4.69
N ALA A 34 -4.92 -10.20 -3.38
CA ALA A 34 -4.26 -11.28 -2.65
C ALA A 34 -4.66 -12.67 -3.17
N VAL A 35 -5.96 -12.93 -3.40
CA VAL A 35 -6.45 -14.20 -3.96
C VAL A 35 -5.90 -14.47 -5.37
N ARG A 36 -5.50 -13.41 -6.09
CA ARG A 36 -4.85 -13.51 -7.39
C ARG A 36 -3.33 -13.76 -7.32
N GLY A 37 -2.81 -14.00 -6.12
CA GLY A 37 -1.39 -14.31 -5.86
C GLY A 37 -0.52 -13.09 -5.59
N ALA A 38 -1.09 -11.88 -5.53
CA ALA A 38 -0.29 -10.67 -5.30
C ALA A 38 0.24 -10.61 -3.87
N ARG A 39 1.44 -10.05 -3.71
CA ARG A 39 1.89 -9.42 -2.46
C ARG A 39 1.29 -8.03 -2.40
N VAL A 40 0.33 -7.81 -1.50
CA VAL A 40 -0.40 -6.54 -1.42
C VAL A 40 0.28 -5.62 -0.42
N ALA A 41 0.91 -4.55 -0.90
CA ALA A 41 1.61 -3.58 -0.06
C ALA A 41 0.75 -2.34 0.16
N VAL A 42 0.13 -2.23 1.33
CA VAL A 42 -0.68 -1.07 1.72
C VAL A 42 0.23 0.07 2.15
N ILE A 43 0.06 1.23 1.50
CA ILE A 43 0.80 2.47 1.80
C ILE A 43 -0.16 3.59 2.21
N ALA A 44 0.15 4.28 3.30
CA ALA A 44 -0.69 5.36 3.82
C ALA A 44 0.12 6.46 4.51
N GLY A 45 -0.38 7.69 4.45
CA GLY A 45 0.10 8.79 5.29
C GLY A 45 -0.91 9.09 6.38
N TYR A 46 -0.45 9.19 7.63
CA TYR A 46 -1.31 9.42 8.80
C TYR A 46 -0.83 10.62 9.62
N ASP A 47 -1.71 11.62 9.79
CA ASP A 47 -1.50 12.88 10.52
C ASP A 47 -0.16 13.59 10.23
N ASP A 48 0.11 14.72 10.88
CA ASP A 48 1.40 15.41 10.71
C ASP A 48 2.35 15.04 11.86
N PRO A 49 3.42 14.27 11.59
CA PRO A 49 4.40 13.92 12.61
C PRO A 49 5.35 15.06 12.98
N GLY A 50 5.27 16.23 12.32
CA GLY A 50 6.15 17.36 12.62
C GLY A 50 7.62 17.15 12.23
N GLY A 51 7.90 16.10 11.46
CA GLY A 51 9.24 15.79 10.91
C GLY A 51 10.00 14.66 11.62
N ASP A 52 9.48 14.14 12.74
CA ASP A 52 10.12 13.08 13.52
C ASP A 52 9.24 11.82 13.61
N VAL A 53 9.86 10.65 13.81
CA VAL A 53 9.12 9.40 14.04
C VAL A 53 8.36 9.51 15.36
N ASN A 54 7.03 9.40 15.28
CA ASN A 54 6.16 9.41 16.46
C ASN A 54 5.43 8.05 16.58
N PRO A 55 5.72 7.25 17.64
CA PRO A 55 5.07 5.96 17.85
C PRO A 55 3.54 6.01 17.88
N THR A 56 2.93 7.13 18.31
CA THR A 56 1.46 7.27 18.34
C THR A 56 0.86 7.45 16.95
N LEU A 57 1.68 7.82 15.95
CA LEU A 57 1.30 7.98 14.55
C LEU A 57 1.78 6.82 13.68
N SER A 58 2.29 5.75 14.30
CA SER A 58 2.62 4.51 13.59
C SER A 58 1.37 3.84 13.06
N LEU A 59 1.43 3.25 11.87
CA LEU A 59 0.33 2.50 11.26
C LEU A 59 0.15 1.11 11.85
N ARG A 60 1.02 0.66 12.78
CA ARG A 60 0.92 -0.68 13.39
C ARG A 60 -0.46 -0.96 14.01
N HIS A 61 -1.15 0.06 14.51
CA HIS A 61 -2.50 -0.07 15.07
C HIS A 61 -3.56 -0.51 14.03
N LEU A 62 -3.28 -0.41 12.73
CA LEU A 62 -4.18 -0.84 11.65
C LEU A 62 -4.02 -2.30 11.25
N VAL A 63 -3.02 -3.02 11.78
CA VAL A 63 -2.79 -4.44 11.48
C VAL A 63 -4.03 -5.27 11.83
N GLU A 64 -4.45 -5.26 13.09
CA GLU A 64 -5.60 -6.03 13.56
C GLU A 64 -6.91 -5.65 12.83
N PRO A 65 -7.26 -4.36 12.65
CA PRO A 65 -8.41 -3.97 11.82
C PRO A 65 -8.36 -4.52 10.39
N LEU A 66 -7.20 -4.46 9.72
CA LEU A 66 -7.06 -4.99 8.37
C LEU A 66 -7.19 -6.51 8.36
N GLU A 67 -6.63 -7.23 9.32
CA GLU A 67 -6.78 -8.68 9.45
C GLU A 67 -8.24 -9.07 9.64
N GLN A 68 -8.97 -8.38 10.51
CA GLN A 68 -10.39 -8.64 10.76
C GLN A 68 -11.27 -8.38 9.52
N LEU A 69 -11.02 -7.27 8.82
CA LEU A 69 -11.80 -6.89 7.63
C LEU A 69 -11.49 -7.76 6.41
N THR A 70 -10.22 -8.13 6.24
CA THR A 70 -9.77 -8.90 5.08
C THR A 70 -9.84 -10.41 5.30
N GLY A 71 -9.76 -10.89 6.55
CA GLY A 71 -9.60 -12.31 6.85
C GLY A 71 -8.25 -12.87 6.37
N LEU A 72 -7.27 -12.00 6.08
CA LEU A 72 -5.95 -12.36 5.59
C LEU A 72 -4.89 -11.92 6.60
N PRO A 73 -3.73 -12.61 6.67
CA PRO A 73 -2.62 -12.19 7.51
C PRO A 73 -2.05 -10.85 7.04
N VAL A 74 -1.76 -9.95 7.99
CA VAL A 74 -1.18 -8.64 7.71
C VAL A 74 0.20 -8.53 8.38
N HIS A 75 1.23 -8.39 7.55
CA HIS A 75 2.61 -8.21 7.96
C HIS A 75 2.95 -6.74 8.08
N PHE A 76 3.23 -6.27 9.30
CA PHE A 76 3.69 -4.91 9.49
C PHE A 76 5.16 -4.75 9.12
N VAL A 77 5.47 -3.76 8.29
CA VAL A 77 6.83 -3.42 7.86
C VAL A 77 7.18 -2.05 8.43
N GLY A 78 8.20 -2.00 9.29
CA GLY A 78 8.57 -0.81 10.08
C GLY A 78 9.16 0.36 9.31
N ASP A 79 9.17 0.30 7.98
CA ASP A 79 9.55 1.40 7.09
C ASP A 79 8.75 1.28 5.79
N CYS A 80 8.69 2.36 5.00
CA CYS A 80 8.01 2.40 3.72
C CYS A 80 8.92 2.52 2.51
N VAL A 81 10.23 2.69 2.71
CA VAL A 81 11.24 2.79 1.64
C VAL A 81 12.59 2.25 2.13
N GLY A 82 13.45 1.83 1.20
CA GLY A 82 14.80 1.36 1.50
C GLY A 82 14.85 -0.07 2.07
N PRO A 83 16.00 -0.49 2.65
CA PRO A 83 16.30 -1.90 2.91
C PRO A 83 15.31 -2.62 3.82
N VAL A 84 14.73 -1.91 4.79
CA VAL A 84 13.71 -2.48 5.70
C VAL A 84 12.41 -2.76 4.94
N ALA A 85 11.97 -1.84 4.08
CA ALA A 85 10.78 -2.03 3.25
C ALA A 85 10.98 -3.14 2.22
N GLU A 86 12.12 -3.16 1.54
CA GLU A 86 12.49 -4.19 0.57
C GLU A 86 12.52 -5.58 1.21
N SER A 87 13.18 -5.72 2.37
CA SER A 87 13.27 -6.99 3.09
C SER A 87 11.92 -7.43 3.65
N GLY A 88 11.12 -6.49 4.16
CA GLY A 88 9.78 -6.79 4.67
C GLY A 88 8.83 -7.30 3.59
N LEU A 89 8.88 -6.69 2.40
CA LEU A 89 8.07 -7.13 1.25
C LEU A 89 8.57 -8.45 0.64
N ALA A 90 9.88 -8.68 0.64
CA ALA A 90 10.44 -9.96 0.22
C ALA A 90 10.07 -11.11 1.19
N ALA A 91 9.89 -10.80 2.47
CA ALA A 91 9.44 -11.76 3.49
C ALA A 91 7.92 -11.93 3.55
N THR A 92 7.15 -11.08 2.87
CA THR A 92 5.68 -11.17 2.82
C THR A 92 5.28 -12.25 1.80
N PRO A 93 4.54 -13.29 2.20
CA PRO A 93 4.11 -14.33 1.27
C PRO A 93 3.17 -13.79 0.19
N ASP A 94 3.20 -14.42 -0.98
CA ASP A 94 2.18 -14.23 -2.01
C ASP A 94 0.79 -14.51 -1.45
N GLY A 95 -0.17 -13.63 -1.75
CA GLY A 95 -1.52 -13.69 -1.19
C GLY A 95 -1.66 -13.19 0.24
N ALA A 96 -0.60 -12.60 0.82
CA ALA A 96 -0.67 -11.87 2.07
C ALA A 96 -0.61 -10.35 1.86
N ILE A 97 -0.90 -9.62 2.94
CA ILE A 97 -0.87 -8.16 2.96
C ILE A 97 0.36 -7.71 3.76
N ALA A 98 1.12 -6.77 3.21
CA ALA A 98 2.11 -5.99 3.93
C ALA A 98 1.55 -4.59 4.22
N LEU A 99 1.56 -4.17 5.47
CA LEU A 99 1.27 -2.78 5.85
C LEU A 99 2.60 -2.06 6.08
N LEU A 100 2.96 -1.15 5.18
CA LEU A 100 4.16 -0.32 5.36
C LEU A 100 3.91 0.79 6.39
N GLU A 101 4.97 1.23 7.05
CA GLU A 101 4.88 2.31 8.04
C GLU A 101 4.47 3.66 7.39
N ASN A 102 4.03 4.58 8.23
CA ASN A 102 3.54 5.90 7.88
C ASN A 102 4.49 6.65 6.92
N LEU A 103 4.02 6.88 5.70
CA LEU A 103 4.77 7.59 4.66
C LEU A 103 5.22 8.98 5.12
N ARG A 104 4.49 9.62 6.04
CA ARG A 104 4.78 10.98 6.52
C ARG A 104 5.94 11.06 7.50
N PHE A 105 6.48 9.93 7.98
CA PHE A 105 7.76 9.89 8.70
C PHE A 105 8.96 10.18 7.78
N HIS A 106 8.78 10.10 6.46
CA HIS A 106 9.80 10.53 5.51
C HIS A 106 9.55 11.97 5.06
N PRO A 107 10.47 12.91 5.32
CA PRO A 107 10.30 14.32 4.95
C PRO A 107 10.17 14.52 3.43
N GLU A 108 10.70 13.59 2.63
CA GLU A 108 10.57 13.58 1.18
C GLU A 108 9.11 13.38 0.70
N ALA A 109 8.32 12.61 1.46
CA ALA A 109 6.89 12.44 1.21
C ALA A 109 6.14 13.76 1.46
N GLN A 110 6.48 14.45 2.54
CA GLN A 110 5.92 15.76 2.88
C GLN A 110 6.30 16.84 1.88
N ARG A 111 7.54 16.79 1.35
CA ARG A 111 8.05 17.69 0.30
C ARG A 111 7.46 17.41 -1.09
N ARG A 112 6.56 16.43 -1.22
CA ARG A 112 5.92 16.06 -2.50
C ARG A 112 7.00 15.78 -3.58
N SER A 113 8.02 15.00 -3.22
CA SER A 113 9.18 14.80 -4.09
C SER A 113 8.98 13.67 -5.11
N ARG A 114 9.44 13.88 -6.34
CA ARG A 114 9.58 12.82 -7.36
C ARG A 114 10.54 11.71 -6.92
N THR A 115 11.59 12.06 -6.17
CA THR A 115 12.54 11.07 -5.62
C THR A 115 11.83 10.07 -4.72
N PHE A 116 10.84 10.51 -3.95
CA PHE A 116 10.06 9.62 -3.08
C PHE A 116 9.24 8.61 -3.89
N ALA A 117 8.63 9.05 -5.00
CA ALA A 117 7.93 8.14 -5.91
C ALA A 117 8.88 7.10 -6.54
N ILE A 118 10.10 7.49 -6.91
CA ILE A 118 11.11 6.58 -7.45
C ILE A 118 11.49 5.52 -6.40
N ARG A 119 11.71 5.93 -5.14
CA ARG A 119 12.01 5.00 -4.04
C ARG A 119 10.87 4.02 -3.79
N LEU A 120 9.61 4.49 -3.82
CA LEU A 120 8.45 3.62 -3.72
C LEU A 120 8.32 2.67 -4.92
N SER A 121 8.61 3.13 -6.14
CA SER A 121 8.51 2.27 -7.33
C SER A 121 9.45 1.07 -7.33
N ALA A 122 10.54 1.11 -6.54
CA ALA A 122 11.43 -0.03 -6.37
C ALA A 122 10.79 -1.19 -5.60
N LEU A 123 9.70 -0.93 -4.88
CA LEU A 123 9.03 -1.89 -4.02
C LEU A 123 7.91 -2.68 -4.72
N GLY A 124 7.47 -2.26 -5.90
CA GLY A 124 6.26 -2.81 -6.52
C GLY A 124 6.31 -2.90 -8.03
N ASP A 125 5.54 -3.83 -8.58
CA ASP A 125 5.31 -3.98 -10.02
C ASP A 125 4.13 -3.12 -10.48
N TYR A 126 3.15 -2.92 -9.59
CA TYR A 126 1.91 -2.21 -9.87
C TYR A 126 1.60 -1.18 -8.78
N PHE A 127 0.82 -0.16 -9.15
CA PHE A 127 0.29 0.81 -8.21
C PHE A 127 -1.20 1.01 -8.42
N ALA A 128 -1.98 0.90 -7.34
CA ALA A 128 -3.42 1.12 -7.34
C ALA A 128 -3.79 2.30 -6.42
N VAL A 129 -4.68 3.16 -6.92
CA VAL A 129 -5.30 4.24 -6.16
C VAL A 129 -6.81 3.99 -6.05
N PRO A 130 -7.26 3.26 -5.03
CA PRO A 130 -8.68 3.01 -4.77
C PRO A 130 -9.51 4.31 -4.77
N GLY A 131 -10.60 4.32 -5.52
CA GLY A 131 -11.45 5.50 -5.71
C GLY A 131 -10.87 6.56 -6.66
N GLY A 132 -9.78 6.25 -7.37
CA GLY A 132 -9.16 7.12 -8.37
C GLY A 132 -8.21 8.17 -7.79
N MET A 133 -7.42 8.78 -8.67
CA MET A 133 -6.45 9.83 -8.33
C MET A 133 -7.15 11.08 -7.79
N PRO A 134 -6.94 11.48 -6.52
CA PRO A 134 -7.53 12.70 -5.98
C PRO A 134 -7.00 13.96 -6.69
N GLU A 135 -7.84 14.99 -6.84
CA GLU A 135 -7.38 16.28 -7.38
C GLU A 135 -6.26 16.88 -6.50
N SER A 136 -6.40 16.77 -5.18
CA SER A 136 -5.45 17.21 -4.16
C SER A 136 -4.26 16.25 -3.96
N ALA A 137 -4.10 15.23 -4.81
CA ALA A 137 -3.04 14.24 -4.68
C ALA A 137 -1.65 14.89 -4.61
N SER A 138 -0.86 14.40 -3.65
CA SER A 138 0.56 14.78 -3.55
C SER A 138 1.31 14.40 -4.82
N VAL A 139 2.34 15.16 -5.17
CA VAL A 139 3.13 14.95 -6.40
C VAL A 139 3.67 13.52 -6.47
N TRP A 140 4.12 12.95 -5.35
CA TRP A 140 4.64 11.58 -5.34
C TRP A 140 3.60 10.54 -5.79
N ILE A 141 2.31 10.73 -5.48
CA ILE A 141 1.22 9.81 -5.89
C ILE A 141 1.08 9.85 -7.42
N ARG A 142 1.07 11.06 -7.98
CA ARG A 142 0.97 11.29 -9.42
C ARG A 142 2.20 10.79 -10.17
N GLU A 143 3.39 10.99 -9.61
CA GLU A 143 4.64 10.49 -10.20
C GLU A 143 4.72 8.96 -10.11
N LEU A 144 4.30 8.35 -8.99
CA LEU A 144 4.28 6.89 -8.85
C LEU A 144 3.32 6.24 -9.86
N ALA A 145 2.15 6.83 -10.09
CA ALA A 145 1.20 6.37 -11.11
C ALA A 145 1.71 6.51 -12.56
N LYS A 146 2.76 7.30 -12.80
CA LYS A 146 3.46 7.33 -14.10
C LYS A 146 4.55 6.27 -14.20
N LEU A 147 5.10 5.84 -13.06
CA LEU A 147 6.19 4.89 -12.98
C LEU A 147 5.70 3.45 -12.98
N LEU A 148 4.56 3.18 -12.35
CA LEU A 148 3.98 1.85 -12.23
C LEU A 148 2.58 1.80 -12.87
N PRO A 149 2.27 0.74 -13.64
CA PRO A 149 0.93 0.52 -14.18
C PRO A 149 -0.06 0.12 -13.08
N GLU A 150 -1.36 0.26 -13.36
CA GLU A 150 -2.39 -0.37 -12.53
C GLU A 150 -2.48 -1.88 -12.84
N PRO A 151 -2.80 -2.73 -11.84
CA PRO A 151 -3.04 -4.15 -12.10
C PRO A 151 -4.27 -4.33 -13.00
N THR A 152 -4.33 -5.40 -13.80
CA THR A 152 -5.50 -5.72 -14.64
C THR A 152 -6.04 -7.12 -14.29
N PRO A 153 -7.33 -7.30 -13.96
CA PRO A 153 -8.31 -6.24 -13.68
C PRO A 153 -7.87 -5.34 -12.52
N THR A 154 -8.34 -4.09 -12.56
CA THR A 154 -7.98 -3.01 -11.63
C THR A 154 -8.45 -3.26 -10.20
N PHE A 155 -8.04 -2.40 -9.27
CA PHE A 155 -8.61 -2.32 -7.93
C PHE A 155 -10.06 -1.82 -8.05
N ALA A 156 -10.98 -2.74 -8.38
CA ALA A 156 -12.40 -2.47 -8.43
C ALA A 156 -13.08 -3.14 -7.22
N PRO A 157 -14.06 -2.48 -6.58
CA PRO A 157 -14.96 -3.18 -5.68
C PRO A 157 -15.62 -4.30 -6.48
N SER A 158 -15.67 -5.50 -5.91
CA SER A 158 -16.47 -6.57 -6.51
C SER A 158 -17.89 -6.02 -6.67
N ALA A 159 -18.39 -6.02 -7.91
CA ALA A 159 -19.74 -5.58 -8.26
C ALA A 159 -20.81 -6.33 -7.46
#